data_AF-A0A9X3EXT1-F1
#
_entry.id   AF-A0A9X3EXT1-F1
#
_cell.length_a   1.000
_cell.length_b   1.000
_cell.length_c   1.000
_cell.angle_alpha   90.00
_cell.angle_beta   90.00
_cell.angle_gamma   90.00
#
_symmetry.space_group_name_H-M   'P 1'
#
loop_
_entity.id
_entity.type
_entity.pdbx_description
1 polymer ?
#
loop_
_entity_poly.entity_id
_entity_poly.type
_entity_poly.pdbx_seq_one_letter_code
_entity_poly.pdbx_strand_id
1 'polypeptide(L)'
;MAGLSWAAARTAWAHCGDECTNPLPLWLAPTSSALAADGVLAFSPGHARAERALEFFKIKVLDAMGEEVAGAFEVYADFSVFVWRPAQPWSAGATYTVITHIDTAAWATAEYSAPPGACITYDQETQVTIAAEPLPAPAAPPLLVASEHVVETWDTLADLVCCDGAYPQLRQVQGHCPAGDPYRVEYHPGFCTHLREHGQLEVVYDFDREALGAAAASNFAGRLFGPDEQPWIGVQANLRAPGCLRFEALDLARGEVFVDERCHGDDLAGALGPLDLDPTATLAASCAGQAYVCEGEDSWDPEQCTTWPDGQVYPAPVAPQDESSAGETGAVDPGEQVESGGGGCSTHERPGVLALVVLGGLLRRRRARR
;
A
#
# COMPACT_ATOMS: atom_id res chain seq x y z
N MET A 1 -31.29 13.02 -33.94
CA MET A 1 -31.52 12.32 -32.67
C MET A 1 -30.70 11.04 -32.68
N ALA A 2 -29.46 11.12 -32.21
CA ALA A 2 -28.59 9.96 -32.02
C ALA A 2 -28.48 9.76 -30.50
N GLY A 3 -28.94 8.61 -30.02
CA GLY A 3 -28.92 8.28 -28.59
C GLY A 3 -27.50 8.00 -28.15
N LEU A 4 -26.98 8.83 -27.25
CA LEU A 4 -25.83 8.50 -26.43
C LEU A 4 -26.26 7.39 -25.46
N SER A 5 -25.86 6.15 -25.75
CA SER A 5 -25.95 5.09 -24.74
C SER A 5 -24.86 5.34 -23.72
N TRP A 6 -25.26 5.60 -22.48
CA TRP A 6 -24.38 5.53 -21.34
C TRP A 6 -23.83 4.11 -21.29
N ALA A 7 -22.52 3.94 -21.51
CA ALA A 7 -21.86 2.71 -21.14
C ALA A 7 -22.09 2.57 -19.62
N ALA A 8 -22.80 1.51 -19.22
CA ALA A 8 -22.92 1.18 -17.81
C ALA A 8 -21.50 1.20 -17.22
N ALA A 9 -21.32 1.94 -16.13
CA ALA A 9 -20.07 1.93 -15.40
C ALA A 9 -19.70 0.45 -15.18
N ARG A 10 -18.54 0.03 -15.70
CA ARG A 10 -18.01 -1.27 -15.35
C ARG A 10 -17.91 -1.26 -13.83
N THR A 11 -18.60 -2.18 -13.16
CA THR A 11 -18.37 -2.40 -11.72
C THR A 11 -16.87 -2.52 -11.54
N ALA A 12 -16.30 -1.64 -10.72
CA ALA A 12 -14.91 -1.76 -10.33
C ALA A 12 -14.69 -3.21 -9.91
N TRP A 13 -13.61 -3.83 -10.38
CA TRP A 13 -13.30 -5.22 -10.10
C TRP A 13 -12.98 -5.34 -8.61
N ALA A 14 -14.04 -5.43 -7.80
CA ALA A 14 -13.96 -5.53 -6.36
C ALA A 14 -13.24 -6.83 -6.02
N HIS A 15 -12.24 -6.71 -5.17
CA HIS A 15 -11.58 -7.85 -4.59
C HIS A 15 -12.61 -8.71 -3.85
N CYS A 16 -12.40 -10.02 -3.87
CA CYS A 16 -13.27 -10.95 -3.18
C CYS A 16 -12.99 -10.97 -1.67
N GLY A 17 -13.77 -10.19 -0.91
CA GLY A 17 -13.69 -10.13 0.55
C GLY A 17 -13.92 -8.71 1.08
N ASP A 18 -13.72 -8.52 2.39
CA ASP A 18 -13.46 -7.18 2.94
C ASP A 18 -12.21 -6.66 2.22
N GLU A 19 -12.39 -5.63 1.38
CA GLU A 19 -11.40 -5.15 0.40
C GLU A 19 -10.07 -4.69 1.07
N CYS A 20 -10.01 -4.67 2.41
CA CYS A 20 -9.27 -3.66 3.13
C CYS A 20 -8.33 -4.19 4.18
N THR A 21 -8.71 -5.28 4.83
CA THR A 21 -7.84 -5.92 5.79
C THR A 21 -7.09 -7.06 5.10
N ASN A 22 -7.75 -7.94 4.34
CA ASN A 22 -7.09 -9.14 3.84
C ASN A 22 -7.73 -9.87 2.62
N PRO A 23 -8.01 -9.25 1.45
CA PRO A 23 -8.59 -10.00 0.34
C PRO A 23 -7.57 -10.98 -0.26
N LEU A 24 -7.99 -12.23 -0.55
CA LEU A 24 -7.18 -13.09 -1.42
C LEU A 24 -6.96 -12.41 -2.77
N PRO A 25 -5.81 -12.64 -3.42
CA PRO A 25 -5.64 -12.20 -4.79
C PRO A 25 -6.67 -12.88 -5.68
N LEU A 26 -7.20 -12.12 -6.66
CA LEU A 26 -8.22 -12.60 -7.58
C LEU A 26 -7.71 -13.76 -8.46
N TRP A 27 -6.40 -13.83 -8.65
CA TRP A 27 -5.69 -14.91 -9.33
C TRP A 27 -4.32 -15.11 -8.68
N LEU A 28 -3.78 -16.33 -8.75
CA LEU A 28 -2.42 -16.66 -8.34
C LEU A 28 -1.68 -17.27 -9.52
N ALA A 29 -0.56 -16.69 -9.90
CA ALA A 29 0.34 -17.25 -10.91
C ALA A 29 1.66 -17.66 -10.25
N PRO A 30 2.47 -18.55 -10.88
CA PRO A 30 3.83 -18.79 -10.44
C PRO A 30 4.60 -17.47 -10.32
N THR A 31 5.45 -17.34 -9.29
CA THR A 31 6.24 -16.12 -9.08
C THR A 31 7.26 -15.84 -10.20
N SER A 32 7.48 -16.82 -11.09
CA SER A 32 8.36 -16.70 -12.25
C SER A 32 7.85 -17.54 -13.43
N SER A 33 8.08 -17.02 -14.63
CA SER A 33 7.92 -17.75 -15.89
C SER A 33 9.19 -18.52 -16.30
N ALA A 34 10.25 -18.48 -15.48
CA ALA A 34 11.49 -19.21 -15.70
C ALA A 34 11.96 -19.91 -14.40
N LEU A 35 12.28 -21.20 -14.52
CA LEU A 35 12.76 -22.04 -13.42
C LEU A 35 14.04 -22.78 -13.82
N ALA A 36 14.86 -23.14 -12.84
CA ALA A 36 15.94 -24.10 -13.05
C ALA A 36 15.39 -25.54 -13.18
N ALA A 37 16.20 -26.46 -13.71
CA ALA A 37 15.80 -27.87 -13.91
C ALA A 37 15.47 -28.63 -12.61
N ASP A 38 16.01 -28.18 -11.48
CA ASP A 38 15.75 -28.66 -10.12
C ASP A 38 14.93 -27.67 -9.27
N GLY A 39 14.36 -26.63 -9.90
CA GLY A 39 13.52 -25.63 -9.25
C GLY A 39 12.08 -26.11 -8.98
N VAL A 40 11.28 -25.25 -8.34
CA VAL A 40 9.88 -25.51 -7.99
C VAL A 40 8.98 -24.37 -8.46
N LEU A 41 7.69 -24.64 -8.64
CA LEU A 41 6.70 -23.59 -8.87
C LEU A 41 6.34 -22.97 -7.53
N ALA A 42 6.62 -21.69 -7.33
CA ALA A 42 6.30 -20.99 -6.09
C ALA A 42 5.12 -20.03 -6.26
N PHE A 43 4.31 -19.90 -5.21
CA PHE A 43 3.13 -19.04 -5.17
C PHE A 43 3.13 -18.24 -3.86
N SER A 44 2.93 -16.92 -3.97
CA SER A 44 2.83 -16.02 -2.82
C SER A 44 1.47 -15.33 -2.82
N PRO A 45 0.53 -15.73 -1.96
CA PRO A 45 -0.72 -14.99 -1.74
C PRO A 45 -0.53 -13.71 -0.92
N GLY A 46 0.68 -13.45 -0.42
CA GLY A 46 0.99 -12.36 0.51
C GLY A 46 0.43 -12.59 1.92
N HIS A 47 0.82 -11.69 2.84
CA HIS A 47 0.19 -11.50 4.15
C HIS A 47 0.01 -12.75 5.05
N ALA A 48 1.00 -13.65 5.10
CA ALA A 48 0.97 -14.87 5.92
C ALA A 48 -0.20 -15.82 5.60
N ARG A 49 -0.66 -15.87 4.34
CA ARG A 49 -1.87 -16.62 3.95
C ARG A 49 -1.61 -17.92 3.20
N ALA A 50 -0.37 -18.37 3.12
CA ALA A 50 0.00 -19.53 2.31
C ALA A 50 -0.83 -20.80 2.62
N GLU A 51 -0.94 -21.16 3.90
CA GLU A 51 -1.69 -22.35 4.33
C GLU A 51 -3.17 -22.24 3.95
N ARG A 52 -3.79 -21.12 4.30
CA ARG A 52 -5.21 -20.91 4.06
C ARG A 52 -5.52 -20.84 2.56
N ALA A 53 -4.70 -20.12 1.78
CA ALA A 53 -4.90 -19.98 0.34
C ALA A 53 -4.83 -21.33 -0.38
N LEU A 54 -3.96 -22.24 0.10
CA LEU A 54 -3.80 -23.57 -0.48
C LEU A 54 -5.09 -24.39 -0.43
N GLU A 55 -5.95 -24.22 0.58
CA GLU A 55 -7.24 -24.92 0.68
C GLU A 55 -8.19 -24.61 -0.48
N PHE A 56 -8.05 -23.43 -1.08
CA PHE A 56 -8.89 -22.93 -2.18
C PHE A 56 -8.17 -22.94 -3.52
N PHE A 57 -6.90 -23.37 -3.54
CA PHE A 57 -6.05 -23.34 -4.72
C PHE A 57 -6.00 -24.71 -5.40
N LYS A 58 -6.07 -24.70 -6.73
CA LYS A 58 -5.85 -25.86 -7.59
C LYS A 58 -4.85 -25.50 -8.67
N ILE A 59 -4.06 -26.49 -9.07
CA ILE A 59 -3.08 -26.37 -10.15
C ILE A 59 -3.19 -27.56 -11.09
N LYS A 60 -2.97 -27.29 -12.36
CA LYS A 60 -2.71 -28.29 -13.39
C LYS A 60 -1.46 -27.87 -14.16
N VAL A 61 -0.49 -28.77 -14.27
CA VAL A 61 0.76 -28.53 -15.01
C VAL A 61 0.77 -29.45 -16.21
N LEU A 62 0.93 -28.90 -17.42
CA LEU A 62 0.98 -29.64 -18.66
C LEU A 62 2.37 -29.51 -19.29
N ASP A 63 2.89 -30.63 -19.79
CA ASP A 63 4.13 -30.63 -20.57
C ASP A 63 3.91 -30.11 -22.01
N ALA A 64 4.98 -30.11 -22.81
CA ALA A 64 4.94 -29.65 -24.19
C ALA A 64 4.03 -30.49 -25.11
N MET A 65 3.62 -31.69 -24.69
CA MET A 65 2.70 -32.56 -25.40
C MET A 65 1.24 -32.40 -24.91
N GLY A 66 1.03 -31.61 -23.86
CA GLY A 66 -0.27 -31.42 -23.22
C GLY A 66 -0.60 -32.48 -22.17
N GLU A 67 0.37 -33.31 -21.79
CA GLU A 67 0.20 -34.35 -20.77
C GLU A 67 0.39 -33.77 -19.36
N GLU A 68 -0.40 -34.24 -18.41
CA GLU A 68 -0.36 -33.71 -17.04
C GLU A 68 0.86 -34.21 -16.27
N VAL A 69 1.59 -33.27 -15.66
CA VAL A 69 2.76 -33.55 -14.83
C VAL A 69 2.30 -33.70 -13.38
N ALA A 70 2.58 -34.86 -12.78
CA ALA A 70 2.29 -35.10 -11.37
C ALA A 70 3.23 -34.30 -10.45
N GLY A 71 2.71 -33.90 -9.29
CA GLY A 71 3.48 -33.20 -8.26
C GLY A 71 2.69 -33.04 -6.96
N ALA A 72 3.32 -32.41 -5.97
CA ALA A 72 2.75 -32.22 -4.64
C ALA A 72 3.05 -30.82 -4.10
N PHE A 73 2.19 -30.33 -3.20
CA PHE A 73 2.40 -29.05 -2.52
C PHE A 73 3.19 -29.20 -1.23
N GLU A 74 4.03 -28.21 -0.96
CA GLU A 74 4.72 -27.98 0.32
C GLU A 74 4.45 -26.53 0.74
N VAL A 75 4.26 -26.28 2.04
CA VAL A 75 3.94 -24.94 2.56
C VAL A 75 5.06 -24.44 3.47
N TYR A 76 5.46 -23.19 3.25
CA TYR A 76 6.39 -22.45 4.09
C TYR A 76 5.64 -21.26 4.69
N ALA A 77 4.84 -21.53 5.74
CA ALA A 77 3.95 -20.55 6.38
C ALA A 77 4.72 -19.30 6.83
N ASP A 78 5.90 -19.52 7.40
CA ASP A 78 6.87 -18.53 7.86
C ASP A 78 7.31 -17.51 6.80
N PHE A 79 7.27 -17.90 5.52
CA PHE A 79 7.61 -17.05 4.37
C PHE A 79 6.36 -16.65 3.57
N SER A 80 5.16 -17.04 4.03
CA SER A 80 3.91 -16.84 3.31
C SER A 80 3.95 -17.34 1.86
N VAL A 81 4.66 -18.44 1.61
CA VAL A 81 4.78 -19.07 0.29
C VAL A 81 4.38 -20.54 0.37
N PHE A 82 3.77 -21.06 -0.68
CA PHE A 82 3.67 -22.49 -0.92
C PHE A 82 4.25 -22.82 -2.28
N VAL A 83 4.82 -24.02 -2.39
CA VAL A 83 5.48 -24.50 -3.60
C VAL A 83 4.81 -25.77 -4.10
N TRP A 84 4.73 -25.91 -5.41
CA TRP A 84 4.39 -27.15 -6.07
C TRP A 84 5.66 -27.78 -6.63
N ARG A 85 5.96 -29.00 -6.18
CA ARG A 85 7.13 -29.77 -6.59
C ARG A 85 6.71 -30.88 -7.55
N PRO A 86 7.32 -30.98 -8.74
CA PRO A 86 7.03 -32.09 -9.63
C PRO A 86 7.52 -33.41 -9.02
N ALA A 87 6.79 -34.50 -9.28
CA ALA A 87 7.17 -35.84 -8.81
C ALA A 87 8.39 -36.40 -9.57
N GLN A 88 8.74 -35.80 -10.70
CA GLN A 88 9.91 -36.12 -11.52
C GLN A 88 10.67 -34.82 -11.84
N PRO A 89 12.00 -34.85 -12.02
CA PRO A 89 12.76 -33.67 -12.42
C PRO A 89 12.23 -33.04 -13.71
N TRP A 90 12.36 -31.73 -13.83
CA TRP A 90 11.95 -31.02 -15.04
C TRP A 90 12.80 -31.42 -16.25
N SER A 91 12.20 -31.38 -17.44
CA SER A 91 12.96 -31.51 -18.68
C SER A 91 13.64 -30.17 -19.00
N ALA A 92 14.97 -30.14 -18.89
CA ALA A 92 15.79 -28.99 -19.26
C ALA A 92 15.46 -28.44 -20.66
N GLY A 93 15.23 -27.13 -20.76
CA GLY A 93 14.90 -26.44 -22.02
C GLY A 93 13.45 -26.58 -22.47
N ALA A 94 12.61 -27.34 -21.77
CA ALA A 94 11.20 -27.47 -22.10
C ALA A 94 10.38 -26.27 -21.58
N THR A 95 9.20 -26.10 -22.18
CA THR A 95 8.18 -25.16 -21.70
C THR A 95 6.97 -25.95 -21.24
N TYR A 96 6.41 -25.56 -20.10
CA TYR A 96 5.23 -26.13 -19.48
C TYR A 96 4.12 -25.09 -19.41
N THR A 97 2.88 -25.55 -19.53
CA THR A 97 1.69 -24.73 -19.30
C THR A 97 1.20 -24.97 -17.88
N VAL A 98 1.18 -23.93 -17.06
CA VAL A 98 0.67 -23.95 -15.69
C VAL A 98 -0.69 -23.27 -15.66
N ILE A 99 -1.73 -24.03 -15.33
CA ILE A 99 -3.10 -23.53 -15.17
C ILE A 99 -3.40 -23.54 -13.68
N THR A 100 -3.70 -22.38 -13.12
CA THR A 100 -4.04 -22.22 -11.71
C THR A 100 -5.48 -21.77 -11.56
N HIS A 101 -6.08 -22.16 -10.45
CA HIS A 101 -7.44 -21.78 -10.08
C HIS A 101 -7.47 -21.48 -8.60
N ILE A 102 -8.00 -20.33 -8.21
CA ILE A 102 -8.24 -19.98 -6.81
C ILE A 102 -9.74 -19.73 -6.59
N ASP A 103 -10.34 -20.49 -5.68
CA ASP A 103 -11.77 -20.41 -5.39
C ASP A 103 -12.06 -19.27 -4.39
N THR A 104 -11.94 -18.05 -4.90
CA THR A 104 -12.24 -16.80 -4.17
C THR A 104 -13.67 -16.73 -3.64
N ALA A 105 -14.62 -17.39 -4.31
CA ALA A 105 -16.01 -17.46 -3.85
C ALA A 105 -16.15 -18.36 -2.62
N ALA A 106 -15.58 -19.57 -2.67
CA ALA A 106 -15.56 -20.45 -1.51
C ALA A 106 -14.78 -19.83 -0.35
N TRP A 107 -13.67 -19.14 -0.62
CA TRP A 107 -12.94 -18.36 0.40
C TRP A 107 -13.83 -17.31 1.04
N ALA A 108 -14.45 -16.45 0.24
CA ALA A 108 -15.24 -15.34 0.75
C ALA A 108 -16.44 -15.82 1.58
N THR A 109 -17.07 -16.92 1.17
CA THR A 109 -18.12 -17.57 1.98
C THR A 109 -17.56 -18.13 3.29
N ALA A 110 -16.37 -18.75 3.28
CA ALA A 110 -15.78 -19.33 4.47
C ALA A 110 -15.28 -18.27 5.48
N GLU A 111 -14.63 -17.20 5.02
CA GLU A 111 -14.04 -16.16 5.87
C GLU A 111 -15.05 -15.08 6.29
N TYR A 112 -15.87 -14.62 5.35
CA TYR A 112 -16.68 -13.42 5.54
C TYR A 112 -18.18 -13.69 5.47
N SER A 113 -18.58 -14.97 5.38
CA SER A 113 -19.99 -15.34 5.15
C SER A 113 -20.59 -14.64 3.92
N ALA A 114 -19.77 -14.40 2.89
CA ALA A 114 -20.20 -13.70 1.69
C ALA A 114 -21.35 -14.46 1.00
N PRO A 115 -22.37 -13.75 0.48
CA PRO A 115 -23.49 -14.39 -0.19
C PRO A 115 -23.04 -15.05 -1.51
N PRO A 116 -23.75 -16.08 -1.98
CA PRO A 116 -23.43 -16.73 -3.25
C PRO A 116 -23.37 -15.73 -4.41
N GLY A 117 -22.32 -15.82 -5.23
CA GLY A 117 -22.13 -14.92 -6.37
C GLY A 117 -21.58 -13.54 -6.04
N ALA A 118 -21.24 -13.27 -4.77
CA ALA A 118 -20.49 -12.07 -4.38
C ALA A 118 -19.08 -12.02 -5.02
N CYS A 119 -18.61 -13.17 -5.52
CA CYS A 119 -17.23 -13.38 -5.90
C CYS A 119 -17.08 -14.09 -7.23
N ILE A 120 -16.08 -13.63 -8.01
CA ILE A 120 -15.71 -14.22 -9.29
C ILE A 120 -14.40 -14.98 -9.13
N THR A 121 -14.39 -16.20 -9.63
CA THR A 121 -13.22 -17.07 -9.72
C THR A 121 -12.70 -17.11 -11.14
N TYR A 122 -11.36 -17.11 -11.28
CA TYR A 122 -10.69 -17.12 -12.58
C TYR A 122 -9.64 -18.22 -12.65
N ASP A 123 -9.56 -18.84 -13.82
CA ASP A 123 -8.41 -19.66 -14.18
C ASP A 123 -7.33 -18.76 -14.80
N GLN A 124 -6.08 -18.97 -14.40
CA GLN A 124 -4.94 -18.26 -14.96
C GLN A 124 -4.00 -19.26 -15.62
N GLU A 125 -3.71 -19.04 -16.91
CA GLU A 125 -2.74 -19.82 -17.67
C GLU A 125 -1.41 -19.07 -17.77
N THR A 126 -0.32 -19.73 -17.43
CA THR A 126 1.05 -19.18 -17.48
C THR A 126 1.99 -20.17 -18.15
N GLN A 127 2.83 -19.68 -19.06
CA GLN A 127 3.91 -20.48 -19.65
C GLN A 127 5.16 -20.37 -18.79
N VAL A 128 5.74 -21.52 -18.43
CA VAL A 128 6.96 -21.61 -17.62
C VAL A 128 8.04 -22.34 -18.40
N THR A 129 9.18 -21.71 -18.61
CA THR A 129 10.34 -22.29 -19.28
C THR A 129 11.37 -22.80 -18.28
N ILE A 130 11.89 -23.99 -18.53
CA ILE A 130 12.90 -24.61 -17.70
C ILE A 130 14.29 -24.32 -18.29
N ALA A 131 15.13 -23.66 -17.52
CA ALA A 131 16.52 -23.42 -17.88
C ALA A 131 17.28 -24.74 -18.04
N ALA A 132 18.24 -24.77 -18.96
CA ALA A 132 19.09 -25.94 -19.15
C ALA A 132 20.07 -26.14 -17.98
N GLU A 133 20.41 -25.05 -17.30
CA GLU A 133 21.33 -25.05 -16.17
C GLU A 133 20.57 -25.37 -14.88
N PRO A 134 21.11 -26.27 -14.03
CA PRO A 134 20.58 -26.48 -12.69
C PRO A 134 20.86 -25.26 -11.81
N LEU A 135 20.19 -25.21 -10.65
CA LEU A 135 20.51 -24.23 -9.62
C LEU A 135 21.98 -24.32 -9.24
N PRO A 136 22.63 -23.18 -8.93
CA PRO A 136 23.95 -23.20 -8.33
C PRO A 136 23.93 -23.97 -7.01
N ALA A 137 25.12 -24.35 -6.55
CA ALA A 137 25.29 -24.95 -5.23
C ALA A 137 24.68 -24.04 -4.15
N PRO A 138 24.14 -24.60 -3.05
CA PRO A 138 23.52 -23.81 -2.01
C PRO A 138 24.49 -22.76 -1.46
N ALA A 139 24.08 -21.50 -1.53
CA ALA A 139 24.83 -20.35 -1.06
C ALA A 139 23.84 -19.22 -0.77
N ALA A 140 24.23 -18.33 0.16
CA ALA A 140 23.45 -17.12 0.41
C ALA A 140 23.30 -16.32 -0.89
N PRO A 141 22.07 -15.94 -1.29
CA PRO A 141 21.88 -15.17 -2.50
C PRO A 141 22.51 -13.77 -2.33
N PRO A 142 23.09 -13.19 -3.39
CA PRO A 142 23.49 -11.79 -3.36
C PRO A 142 22.27 -10.90 -3.14
N LEU A 143 22.42 -9.91 -2.25
CA LEU A 143 21.37 -8.97 -1.87
C LEU A 143 21.74 -7.55 -2.30
N LEU A 144 20.77 -6.85 -2.87
CA LEU A 144 20.79 -5.41 -3.04
C LEU A 144 20.10 -4.79 -1.82
N VAL A 145 20.80 -3.87 -1.15
CA VAL A 145 20.26 -3.13 -0.02
C VAL A 145 20.40 -1.66 -0.34
N ALA A 146 19.26 -0.99 -0.50
CA ALA A 146 19.19 0.44 -0.70
C ALA A 146 18.56 1.08 0.53
N SER A 147 18.97 2.31 0.84
CA SER A 147 18.40 3.08 1.93
C SER A 147 18.26 4.54 1.53
N GLU A 148 17.13 5.14 1.89
CA GLU A 148 16.80 6.53 1.61
C GLU A 148 16.27 7.20 2.88
N HIS A 149 16.84 8.36 3.21
CA HIS A 149 16.29 9.19 4.28
C HIS A 149 15.14 10.02 3.73
N VAL A 150 13.96 9.83 4.31
CA VAL A 150 12.73 10.54 3.95
C VAL A 150 12.28 11.35 5.15
N VAL A 151 11.85 12.58 4.90
CA VAL A 151 11.20 13.43 5.89
C VAL A 151 9.76 13.62 5.45
N GLU A 152 8.83 13.26 6.32
CA GLU A 152 7.40 13.35 6.07
C GLU A 152 6.73 14.25 7.11
N THR A 153 5.69 14.96 6.68
CA THR A 153 4.74 15.60 7.58
C THR A 153 3.59 14.65 7.83
N TRP A 154 3.25 14.39 9.09
CA TRP A 154 2.01 13.70 9.42
C TRP A 154 0.97 14.70 9.90
N ASP A 155 -0.24 14.53 9.41
CA ASP A 155 -1.39 15.33 9.81
C ASP A 155 -1.91 14.80 11.15
N THR A 156 -1.21 15.07 12.25
CA THR A 156 -1.76 14.87 13.60
C THR A 156 -2.25 16.21 14.15
N LEU A 157 -3.42 16.23 14.80
CA LEU A 157 -3.96 17.47 15.37
C LEU A 157 -3.02 18.13 16.37
N ALA A 158 -2.19 17.35 17.06
CA ALA A 158 -1.22 17.85 18.05
C ALA A 158 0.01 18.51 17.42
N ASP A 159 0.32 18.20 16.15
CA ASP A 159 1.49 18.72 15.46
C ASP A 159 1.12 19.90 14.53
N LEU A 160 -0.08 20.45 14.64
CA LEU A 160 -0.54 21.58 13.82
C LEU A 160 -0.55 22.89 14.60
N VAL A 161 -0.30 23.98 13.88
CA VAL A 161 -0.55 25.36 14.30
C VAL A 161 -1.32 26.06 13.20
N CYS A 162 -2.41 26.74 13.57
CA CYS A 162 -3.32 27.34 12.60
C CYS A 162 -3.57 28.82 12.88
N CYS A 163 -4.20 29.49 11.92
CA CYS A 163 -4.62 30.87 12.00
C CYS A 163 -5.87 31.10 11.14
N ASP A 164 -6.43 32.31 11.26
CA ASP A 164 -7.52 32.80 10.40
C ASP A 164 -8.78 31.91 10.39
N GLY A 165 -9.07 31.28 11.54
CA GLY A 165 -10.30 30.51 11.76
C GLY A 165 -10.23 29.06 11.30
N ALA A 166 -9.03 28.54 10.97
CA ALA A 166 -8.86 27.12 10.70
C ALA A 166 -8.92 26.29 11.98
N TYR A 167 -9.86 25.34 12.01
CA TYR A 167 -10.04 24.35 13.07
C TYR A 167 -10.00 22.96 12.44
N PRO A 168 -8.82 22.31 12.39
CA PRO A 168 -8.68 20.98 11.81
C PRO A 168 -9.50 19.95 12.60
N GLN A 169 -10.05 19.00 11.87
CA GLN A 169 -10.78 17.85 12.41
C GLN A 169 -10.33 16.56 11.74
N LEU A 170 -10.21 15.50 12.52
CA LEU A 170 -10.02 14.14 12.02
C LEU A 170 -11.35 13.68 11.42
N ARG A 171 -11.37 13.54 10.10
CA ARG A 171 -12.49 12.95 9.40
C ARG A 171 -12.14 11.54 8.98
N GLN A 172 -13.01 10.59 9.35
CA GLN A 172 -12.91 9.24 8.81
C GLN A 172 -12.96 9.31 7.29
N VAL A 173 -11.93 8.76 6.65
CA VAL A 173 -11.88 8.65 5.20
C VAL A 173 -13.01 7.71 4.79
N GLN A 174 -14.07 8.27 4.20
CA GLN A 174 -15.11 7.45 3.58
C GLN A 174 -14.53 6.79 2.34
N GLY A 175 -14.20 5.51 2.49
CA GLY A 175 -13.67 4.64 1.45
C GLY A 175 -13.73 3.23 2.01
N HIS A 176 -13.81 2.23 1.14
CA HIS A 176 -13.92 0.87 1.63
C HIS A 176 -12.65 0.50 2.40
N CYS A 177 -11.44 0.96 1.98
CA CYS A 177 -10.17 0.51 2.56
C CYS A 177 -9.21 1.59 3.08
N PRO A 178 -9.28 1.93 4.38
CA PRO A 178 -8.23 2.70 5.03
C PRO A 178 -7.06 1.75 5.36
N ALA A 179 -6.27 1.37 4.37
CA ALA A 179 -4.92 0.87 4.65
C ALA A 179 -4.07 2.07 5.09
N GLY A 180 -3.94 2.28 6.40
CA GLY A 180 -3.25 3.43 6.99
C GLY A 180 -4.06 4.09 8.10
N ASP A 181 -3.78 5.37 8.37
CA ASP A 181 -4.59 6.17 9.29
C ASP A 181 -6.01 6.28 8.72
N PRO A 182 -7.05 5.78 9.43
CA PRO A 182 -8.42 5.84 8.95
C PRO A 182 -8.96 7.28 8.95
N TYR A 183 -8.20 8.23 9.46
CA TYR A 183 -8.54 9.63 9.52
C TYR A 183 -7.67 10.45 8.56
N ARG A 184 -8.28 11.47 7.96
CA ARG A 184 -7.57 12.58 7.33
C ARG A 184 -7.94 13.85 8.05
N VAL A 185 -6.97 14.74 8.26
CA VAL A 185 -7.27 16.08 8.75
C VAL A 185 -7.98 16.86 7.63
N GLU A 186 -9.22 17.25 7.88
CA GLU A 186 -9.95 18.19 7.05
C GLU A 186 -9.71 19.61 7.56
N TYR A 187 -9.28 20.48 6.66
CA TYR A 187 -9.01 21.88 6.97
C TYR A 187 -10.25 22.72 6.66
N HIS A 188 -10.83 23.33 7.69
CA HIS A 188 -11.79 24.43 7.53
C HIS A 188 -11.09 25.68 6.94
N PRO A 189 -11.83 26.67 6.41
CA PRO A 189 -11.25 27.90 5.88
C PRO A 189 -10.25 28.55 6.86
N GLY A 190 -9.08 28.95 6.35
CA GLY A 190 -7.96 29.46 7.13
C GLY A 190 -6.65 28.82 6.66
N PHE A 191 -5.62 28.87 7.49
CA PHE A 191 -4.32 28.26 7.18
C PHE A 191 -3.79 27.48 8.39
N CYS A 192 -3.20 26.32 8.12
CA CYS A 192 -2.50 25.50 9.09
C CYS A 192 -1.13 25.09 8.53
N THR A 193 -0.17 24.88 9.42
CA THR A 193 1.13 24.30 9.09
C THR A 193 1.62 23.43 10.24
N HIS A 194 2.67 22.65 10.01
CA HIS A 194 3.17 21.68 10.98
C HIS A 194 4.18 22.29 11.95
N LEU A 195 4.17 21.80 13.18
CA LEU A 195 5.18 22.04 14.21
C LEU A 195 6.25 20.96 14.22
N ARG A 196 5.95 19.79 13.62
CA ARG A 196 6.85 18.65 13.55
C ARG A 196 6.86 18.02 12.17
N GLU A 197 8.03 17.52 11.82
CA GLU A 197 8.21 16.55 10.75
C GLU A 197 8.69 15.22 11.36
N HIS A 198 8.63 14.17 10.57
CA HIS A 198 9.09 12.85 10.98
C HIS A 198 10.13 12.36 9.98
N GLY A 199 11.37 12.24 10.45
CA GLY A 199 12.43 11.60 9.72
C GLY A 199 12.31 10.08 9.82
N GLN A 200 12.42 9.40 8.70
CA GLN A 200 12.51 7.95 8.64
C GLN A 200 13.55 7.50 7.63
N LEU A 201 14.18 6.37 7.90
CA LEU A 201 15.07 5.70 6.97
C LEU A 201 14.29 4.55 6.33
N GLU A 202 13.95 4.72 5.06
CA GLU A 202 13.42 3.64 4.25
C GLU A 202 14.58 2.74 3.82
N VAL A 203 14.50 1.46 4.11
CA VAL A 203 15.50 0.44 3.75
C VAL A 203 14.80 -0.63 2.93
N VAL A 204 15.26 -0.84 1.70
CA VAL A 204 14.70 -1.84 0.78
C VAL A 204 15.73 -2.94 0.54
N TYR A 205 15.31 -4.18 0.78
CA TYR A 205 16.05 -5.39 0.43
C TYR A 205 15.48 -5.97 -0.87
N ASP A 206 16.35 -6.40 -1.78
CA ASP A 206 15.96 -7.23 -2.92
C ASP A 206 17.07 -8.24 -3.21
N PHE A 207 16.72 -9.32 -3.90
CA PHE A 207 17.71 -10.23 -4.45
C PHE A 207 18.40 -9.56 -5.64
N ASP A 208 19.72 -9.69 -5.76
CA ASP A 208 20.43 -9.28 -6.97
C ASP A 208 20.12 -10.26 -8.11
N ARG A 209 18.99 -10.00 -8.79
CA ARG A 209 18.46 -10.84 -9.86
C ARG A 209 19.36 -10.85 -11.09
N GLU A 210 20.18 -9.82 -11.28
CA GLU A 210 21.17 -9.79 -12.37
C GLU A 210 22.31 -10.77 -12.07
N ALA A 211 22.83 -10.75 -10.83
CA ALA A 211 23.86 -11.68 -10.40
C ALA A 211 23.38 -13.14 -10.33
N LEU A 212 22.13 -13.37 -9.93
CA LEU A 212 21.53 -14.71 -9.83
C LEU A 212 21.05 -15.26 -11.18
N GLY A 213 20.56 -14.38 -12.06
CA GLY A 213 19.73 -14.77 -13.19
C GLY A 213 18.29 -15.14 -12.77
N ALA A 214 17.35 -15.02 -13.72
CA ALA A 214 15.91 -15.15 -13.43
C ALA A 214 15.50 -16.50 -12.83
N ALA A 215 16.09 -17.60 -13.33
CA ALA A 215 15.76 -18.97 -12.89
C ALA A 215 16.26 -19.30 -11.47
N ALA A 216 17.37 -18.70 -11.04
CA ALA A 216 17.87 -18.88 -9.68
C ALA A 216 17.20 -17.90 -8.71
N ALA A 217 16.93 -16.66 -9.14
CA ALA A 217 16.22 -15.67 -8.34
C ALA A 217 14.80 -16.12 -7.95
N SER A 218 14.11 -16.84 -8.85
CA SER A 218 12.76 -17.37 -8.58
C SER A 218 12.73 -18.50 -7.56
N ASN A 219 13.89 -19.07 -7.22
CA ASN A 219 14.03 -20.11 -6.21
C ASN A 219 14.16 -19.55 -4.79
N PHE A 220 14.13 -18.23 -4.60
CA PHE A 220 14.23 -17.63 -3.27
C PHE A 220 12.93 -16.94 -2.84
N ALA A 221 12.58 -17.10 -1.57
CA ALA A 221 11.59 -16.28 -0.88
C ALA A 221 12.29 -15.48 0.23
N GLY A 222 11.96 -14.20 0.36
CA GLY A 222 12.54 -13.31 1.36
C GLY A 222 11.53 -12.92 2.43
N ARG A 223 12.01 -12.72 3.66
CA ARG A 223 11.29 -12.01 4.71
C ARG A 223 12.24 -11.11 5.48
N LEU A 224 11.72 -9.98 5.97
CA LEU A 224 12.50 -8.98 6.69
C LEU A 224 11.99 -8.88 8.12
N PHE A 225 12.89 -8.79 9.10
CA PHE A 225 12.58 -8.57 10.51
C PHE A 225 13.07 -7.21 10.96
N GLY A 226 12.23 -6.55 11.75
CA GLY A 226 12.57 -5.31 12.41
C GLY A 226 13.44 -5.50 13.66
N PRO A 227 13.84 -4.38 14.29
CA PRO A 227 14.58 -4.41 15.56
C PRO A 227 13.81 -5.08 16.72
N ASP A 228 12.50 -5.22 16.61
CA ASP A 228 11.59 -5.86 17.57
C ASP A 228 11.36 -7.35 17.28
N GLU A 229 12.13 -7.93 16.35
CA GLU A 229 12.01 -9.31 15.87
C GLU A 229 10.64 -9.65 15.27
N GLN A 230 9.80 -8.66 14.93
CA GLN A 230 8.56 -8.90 14.20
C GLN A 230 8.83 -8.93 12.69
N PRO A 231 8.22 -9.87 11.95
CA PRO A 231 8.34 -9.91 10.51
C PRO A 231 7.57 -8.73 9.89
N TRP A 232 8.23 -8.04 8.98
CA TRP A 232 7.65 -6.98 8.17
C TRP A 232 6.91 -7.60 6.99
N ILE A 233 5.84 -6.93 6.55
CA ILE A 233 5.14 -7.30 5.33
C ILE A 233 5.95 -6.77 4.15
N GLY A 234 6.55 -7.69 3.39
CA GLY A 234 7.36 -7.36 2.23
C GLY A 234 8.85 -7.27 2.56
N VAL A 235 9.57 -6.49 1.76
CA VAL A 235 11.04 -6.38 1.79
C VAL A 235 11.53 -4.95 2.05
N GLN A 236 10.62 -4.08 2.49
CA GLN A 236 10.90 -2.69 2.83
C GLN A 236 10.72 -2.50 4.33
N ALA A 237 11.62 -1.73 4.95
CA ALA A 237 11.51 -1.28 6.33
C ALA A 237 11.60 0.24 6.46
N ASN A 238 10.85 0.82 7.39
CA ASN A 238 10.83 2.25 7.72
C ASN A 238 11.30 2.44 9.16
N LEU A 239 12.57 2.78 9.34
CA LEU A 239 13.18 2.96 10.65
C LEU A 239 13.03 4.41 11.13
N ARG A 240 12.41 4.59 12.30
CA ARG A 240 12.27 5.90 12.97
C ARG A 240 13.36 6.16 14.03
N ALA A 241 14.25 5.19 14.21
CA ALA A 241 15.44 5.27 15.05
C ALA A 241 16.48 4.31 14.45
N PRO A 242 17.78 4.50 14.74
CA PRO A 242 18.80 3.54 14.35
C PRO A 242 18.46 2.13 14.85
N GLY A 243 18.72 1.12 14.03
CA GLY A 243 18.35 -0.26 14.36
C GLY A 243 18.92 -1.28 13.40
N CYS A 244 18.95 -2.54 13.85
CA CYS A 244 19.39 -3.66 13.04
C CYS A 244 18.18 -4.37 12.42
N LEU A 245 18.32 -4.69 11.14
CA LEU A 245 17.36 -5.44 10.35
C LEU A 245 17.95 -6.81 10.03
N ARG A 246 17.12 -7.85 10.14
CA ARG A 246 17.49 -9.22 9.78
C ARG A 246 16.68 -9.66 8.57
N PHE A 247 17.34 -9.91 7.45
CA PHE A 247 16.74 -10.48 6.26
C PHE A 247 16.99 -11.99 6.24
N GLU A 248 15.94 -12.76 5.98
CA GLU A 248 16.02 -14.21 5.79
C GLU A 248 15.63 -14.57 4.36
N ALA A 249 16.43 -15.41 3.72
CA ALA A 249 16.20 -15.94 2.38
C ALA A 249 16.03 -17.46 2.43
N LEU A 250 14.87 -17.96 2.03
CA LEU A 250 14.58 -19.38 1.89
C LEU A 250 14.89 -19.87 0.47
N ASP A 251 15.76 -20.87 0.33
CA ASP A 251 15.89 -21.68 -0.89
C ASP A 251 14.69 -22.63 -1.00
N LEU A 252 13.80 -22.35 -1.94
CA LEU A 252 12.52 -23.04 -2.12
C LEU A 252 12.69 -24.49 -2.64
N ALA A 253 13.74 -24.75 -3.43
CA ALA A 253 14.03 -26.09 -3.91
C ALA A 253 14.54 -26.99 -2.78
N ARG A 254 15.30 -26.44 -1.82
CA ARG A 254 16.07 -27.22 -0.83
C ARG A 254 15.59 -27.08 0.62
N GLY A 255 14.81 -26.05 0.92
CA GLY A 255 14.34 -25.74 2.28
C GLY A 255 15.41 -25.11 3.19
N GLU A 256 16.53 -24.66 2.65
CA GLU A 256 17.61 -24.01 3.43
C GLU A 256 17.31 -22.53 3.63
N VAL A 257 17.58 -22.00 4.83
CA VAL A 257 17.40 -20.58 5.16
C VAL A 257 18.75 -19.92 5.37
N PHE A 258 18.98 -18.81 4.66
CA PHE A 258 20.13 -17.94 4.82
C PHE A 258 19.73 -16.68 5.57
N VAL A 259 20.62 -16.15 6.40
CA VAL A 259 20.36 -14.98 7.25
C VAL A 259 21.42 -13.90 6.97
N ASP A 260 20.98 -12.67 6.76
CA ASP A 260 21.80 -11.45 6.62
C ASP A 260 21.29 -10.41 7.62
N GLU A 261 22.16 -9.91 8.50
CA GLU A 261 21.81 -8.90 9.51
C GLU A 261 22.67 -7.65 9.31
N ARG A 262 22.02 -6.48 9.25
CA ARG A 262 22.69 -5.19 9.06
C ARG A 262 22.05 -4.11 9.91
N CYS A 263 22.88 -3.22 10.46
CA CYS A 263 22.42 -2.07 11.23
C CYS A 263 22.44 -0.81 10.37
N HIS A 264 21.41 0.02 10.52
CA HIS A 264 21.14 1.18 9.68
C HIS A 264 20.82 2.41 10.54
N GLY A 265 21.14 3.60 10.04
CA GLY A 265 20.70 4.88 10.59
C GLY A 265 21.58 5.50 11.67
N ASP A 266 22.72 4.87 12.05
CA ASP A 266 23.64 5.43 13.06
C ASP A 266 24.17 6.83 12.69
N ASP A 267 24.42 7.05 11.39
CA ASP A 267 24.86 8.34 10.83
C ASP A 267 23.73 9.39 10.75
N LEU A 268 22.48 8.94 10.84
CA LEU A 268 21.26 9.76 10.77
C LEU A 268 20.53 9.86 12.11
N ALA A 269 21.13 9.42 13.22
CA ALA A 269 20.43 9.33 14.51
C ALA A 269 19.73 10.63 14.97
N GLY A 270 20.26 11.80 14.61
CA GLY A 270 19.64 13.11 14.90
C GLY A 270 18.62 13.61 13.87
N ALA A 271 18.44 12.87 12.78
CA ALA A 271 17.52 13.17 11.67
C ALA A 271 16.41 12.12 11.52
N LEU A 272 16.34 11.15 12.44
CA LEU A 272 15.29 10.13 12.51
C LEU A 272 14.33 10.43 13.68
N GLY A 273 13.08 10.03 13.52
CA GLY A 273 12.03 10.27 14.49
C GLY A 273 11.44 11.67 14.38
N PRO A 274 10.84 12.21 15.47
CA PRO A 274 10.28 13.55 15.47
C PRO A 274 11.35 14.63 15.30
N LEU A 275 11.10 15.57 14.40
CA LEU A 275 11.95 16.71 14.09
C LEU A 275 11.14 17.99 14.31
N ASP A 276 11.62 18.88 15.18
CA ASP A 276 10.95 20.16 15.42
C ASP A 276 11.11 21.08 14.19
N LEU A 277 9.98 21.60 13.71
CA LEU A 277 9.92 22.57 12.63
C LEU A 277 9.65 23.96 13.21
N ASP A 278 10.32 25.00 12.68
CA ASP A 278 9.99 26.39 13.00
C ASP A 278 9.00 26.93 11.94
N PRO A 279 7.69 27.04 12.26
CA PRO A 279 6.69 27.50 11.31
C PRO A 279 6.65 29.04 11.20
N THR A 280 7.48 29.79 11.94
CA THR A 280 7.36 31.24 12.09
C THR A 280 7.33 31.98 10.75
N ALA A 281 8.23 31.63 9.83
CA ALA A 281 8.30 32.28 8.52
C ALA A 281 7.07 31.95 7.65
N THR A 282 6.60 30.71 7.70
CA THR A 282 5.41 30.25 6.97
C THR A 282 4.15 30.91 7.49
N LEU A 283 3.99 30.98 8.82
CA LEU A 283 2.86 31.66 9.47
C LEU A 283 2.86 33.16 9.15
N ALA A 284 4.01 33.84 9.22
CA ALA A 284 4.10 35.27 8.90
C ALA A 284 3.74 35.59 7.43
N ALA A 285 3.94 34.64 6.52
CA ALA A 285 3.61 34.81 5.10
C ALA A 285 2.14 34.52 4.78
N SER A 286 1.51 33.62 5.53
CA SER A 286 0.17 33.08 5.22
C SER A 286 -0.94 33.58 6.13
N CYS A 287 -0.64 33.95 7.37
CA CYS A 287 -1.62 34.35 8.37
C CYS A 287 -1.85 35.87 8.39
N ALA A 288 -3.12 36.28 8.35
CA ALA A 288 -3.51 37.65 8.64
C ALA A 288 -3.62 37.92 10.15
N GLY A 289 -4.08 36.92 10.91
CA GLY A 289 -4.27 36.95 12.35
C GLY A 289 -3.16 36.23 13.14
N GLN A 290 -3.32 36.24 14.46
CA GLN A 290 -2.43 35.53 15.39
C GLN A 290 -2.59 34.01 15.22
N ALA A 291 -1.47 33.30 15.16
CA ALA A 291 -1.46 31.84 15.13
C ALA A 291 -1.83 31.25 16.50
N TYR A 292 -2.46 30.08 16.51
CA TYR A 292 -2.96 29.40 17.69
C TYR A 292 -2.89 27.87 17.55
N VAL A 293 -2.94 27.20 18.69
CA VAL A 293 -3.13 25.75 18.84
C VAL A 293 -4.33 25.51 19.74
N CYS A 294 -5.07 24.42 19.54
CA CYS A 294 -6.23 24.07 20.36
C CYS A 294 -6.14 22.62 20.84
N GLU A 295 -6.78 22.34 21.97
CA GLU A 295 -6.94 20.96 22.46
C GLU A 295 -8.13 20.26 21.79
N GLY A 296 -8.06 18.92 21.67
CA GLY A 296 -9.13 18.11 21.08
C GLY A 296 -8.65 16.73 20.63
N GLU A 297 -9.52 15.73 20.76
CA GLU A 297 -9.23 14.34 20.37
C GLU A 297 -9.46 14.11 18.88
N ASP A 298 -10.70 14.29 18.41
CA ASP A 298 -11.08 14.12 17.00
C ASP A 298 -11.23 15.46 16.25
N SER A 299 -11.29 16.58 16.96
CA SER A 299 -11.42 17.91 16.40
C SER A 299 -10.91 18.95 17.38
N TRP A 300 -10.26 20.00 16.89
CA TRP A 300 -9.88 21.14 17.73
C TRP A 300 -11.11 21.83 18.32
N ASP A 301 -11.10 22.02 19.64
CA ASP A 301 -12.13 22.76 20.37
C ASP A 301 -11.81 24.27 20.34
N PRO A 302 -12.65 25.11 19.68
CA PRO A 302 -12.44 26.55 19.59
C PRO A 302 -12.42 27.27 20.94
N GLU A 303 -12.99 26.68 22.00
CA GLU A 303 -12.98 27.24 23.36
C GLU A 303 -11.69 26.91 24.13
N GLN A 304 -10.90 25.96 23.63
CA GLN A 304 -9.66 25.48 24.27
C GLN A 304 -8.42 25.84 23.45
N CYS A 305 -8.41 27.05 22.88
CA CYS A 305 -7.31 27.54 22.06
C CYS A 305 -6.37 28.48 22.83
N THR A 306 -5.08 28.40 22.52
CA THR A 306 -4.05 29.33 23.00
C THR A 306 -3.24 29.89 21.85
N THR A 307 -2.76 31.13 21.99
CA THR A 307 -1.88 31.76 21.01
C THR A 307 -0.57 30.99 20.94
N TRP A 308 -0.02 30.85 19.74
CA TRP A 308 1.30 30.30 19.52
C TRP A 308 2.28 31.43 19.15
N PRO A 309 3.52 31.43 19.67
CA PRO A 309 4.10 30.47 20.62
C PRO A 309 3.85 30.82 22.10
N ASP A 310 3.24 31.98 22.39
CA ASP A 310 3.23 32.58 23.73
C ASP A 310 2.28 31.92 24.75
N GLY A 311 1.34 31.10 24.30
CA GLY A 311 0.42 30.33 25.14
C GLY A 311 -0.67 31.14 25.85
N GLN A 312 -1.00 32.34 25.36
CA GLN A 312 -2.07 33.16 25.94
C GLN A 312 -3.44 32.64 25.50
N VAL A 313 -4.50 32.86 26.29
CA VAL A 313 -5.86 32.46 25.89
C VAL A 313 -6.23 33.10 24.55
N TYR A 314 -6.55 32.28 23.55
CA TYR A 314 -7.02 32.76 22.26
C TYR A 314 -8.54 32.96 22.33
N PRO A 315 -9.08 34.12 21.91
CA PRO A 315 -10.51 34.38 22.03
C PRO A 315 -11.30 33.44 21.12
N ALA A 316 -12.26 32.72 21.70
CA ALA A 316 -13.17 31.87 20.95
C ALA A 316 -13.93 32.71 19.89
N PRO A 317 -14.25 32.13 18.71
CA PRO A 317 -15.11 32.78 17.74
C PRO A 317 -16.44 33.16 18.42
N VAL A 318 -16.81 34.43 18.38
CA VAL A 318 -18.12 34.86 18.88
C VAL A 318 -19.16 34.26 17.94
N ALA A 319 -19.90 33.26 18.41
CA ALA A 319 -21.05 32.74 17.67
C ALA A 319 -21.93 33.94 17.29
N PRO A 320 -22.38 34.06 16.01
CA PRO A 320 -23.31 35.11 15.66
C PRO A 320 -24.52 34.98 16.56
N GLN A 321 -24.70 35.93 17.46
CA GLN A 321 -25.93 36.03 18.23
C GLN A 321 -27.01 36.31 17.20
N ASP A 322 -27.89 35.33 16.96
CA ASP A 322 -29.13 35.55 16.25
C ASP A 322 -29.94 36.58 17.05
N GLU A 323 -29.67 37.86 16.81
CA GLU A 323 -30.53 38.96 17.18
C GLU A 323 -31.78 38.92 16.30
N SER A 324 -32.66 37.95 16.56
CA SER A 324 -34.02 37.99 16.05
C SER A 324 -34.99 37.55 17.15
N SER A 325 -35.14 38.44 18.13
CA SER A 325 -36.22 38.41 19.11
C SER A 325 -37.48 39.05 18.51
N ALA A 326 -38.60 38.33 18.66
CA ALA A 326 -40.00 38.79 18.72
C ALA A 326 -40.67 39.36 17.46
N GLY A 327 -41.65 38.62 16.92
CA GLY A 327 -42.61 39.12 15.95
C GLY A 327 -43.73 38.14 15.58
N GLU A 328 -44.77 38.11 16.40
CA GLU A 328 -46.18 37.81 16.08
C GLU A 328 -46.66 36.40 15.63
N THR A 329 -47.61 35.92 16.43
CA THR A 329 -48.56 34.82 16.23
C THR A 329 -49.45 35.03 15.01
N GLY A 330 -49.54 34.03 14.13
CA GLY A 330 -50.52 34.02 13.03
C GLY A 330 -50.73 32.66 12.38
N ALA A 331 -51.86 32.03 12.76
CA ALA A 331 -52.69 31.08 12.00
C ALA A 331 -52.08 29.80 11.40
N VAL A 332 -52.63 28.68 11.87
CA VAL A 332 -52.54 27.33 11.31
C VAL A 332 -53.49 27.21 10.11
N ASP A 333 -53.01 26.74 8.97
CA ASP A 333 -53.82 26.08 7.93
C ASP A 333 -53.00 24.93 7.29
N PRO A 334 -53.55 23.71 7.13
CA PRO A 334 -52.78 22.55 6.71
C PRO A 334 -53.00 22.22 5.23
N GLY A 335 -51.89 21.94 4.54
CA GLY A 335 -51.89 21.20 3.29
C GLY A 335 -50.97 21.79 2.25
N GLU A 336 -49.87 21.10 1.95
CA GLU A 336 -49.60 20.61 0.59
C GLU A 336 -48.38 19.66 0.62
N GLN A 337 -48.52 18.53 -0.08
CA GLN A 337 -47.46 17.57 -0.35
C GLN A 337 -46.51 18.16 -1.39
N VAL A 338 -45.19 18.15 -1.15
CA VAL A 338 -44.19 18.20 -2.24
C VAL A 338 -42.98 17.33 -1.91
N GLU A 339 -42.93 16.22 -2.63
CA GLU A 339 -41.80 15.54 -3.28
C GLU A 339 -40.37 15.62 -2.70
N SER A 340 -39.89 14.42 -2.36
CA SER A 340 -38.50 14.00 -2.23
C SER A 340 -37.66 14.36 -3.46
N GLY A 341 -36.92 15.47 -3.38
CA GLY A 341 -35.89 15.84 -4.36
C GLY A 341 -34.57 15.12 -4.08
N GLY A 342 -34.22 14.16 -4.96
CA GLY A 342 -32.90 13.54 -5.00
C GLY A 342 -31.83 14.55 -5.45
N GLY A 343 -30.84 14.78 -4.59
CA GLY A 343 -29.65 15.56 -4.90
C GLY A 343 -28.61 14.69 -5.61
N GLY A 344 -28.60 14.73 -6.94
CA GLY A 344 -27.53 14.17 -7.76
C GLY A 344 -26.23 14.97 -7.62
N CYS A 345 -25.11 14.29 -7.41
CA CYS A 345 -23.79 14.88 -7.47
C CYS A 345 -23.44 15.21 -8.92
N SER A 346 -23.39 16.51 -9.27
CA SER A 346 -22.82 17.00 -10.52
C SER A 346 -21.31 17.18 -10.36
N THR A 347 -20.53 16.39 -11.08
CA THR A 347 -19.09 16.62 -11.24
C THR A 347 -18.88 17.79 -12.19
N HIS A 348 -18.43 18.93 -11.67
CA HIS A 348 -17.92 20.01 -12.50
C HIS A 348 -16.52 19.64 -13.03
N GLU A 349 -16.45 19.33 -14.32
CA GLU A 349 -15.20 19.30 -15.09
C GLU A 349 -14.59 20.72 -15.12
N ARG A 350 -13.32 20.84 -14.72
CA ARG A 350 -12.49 21.99 -15.07
C ARG A 350 -11.64 21.64 -16.31
N PRO A 351 -11.55 22.55 -17.30
CA PRO A 351 -10.86 22.29 -18.56
C PRO A 351 -9.34 22.27 -18.42
N GLY A 352 -8.70 21.40 -19.20
CA GLY A 352 -7.27 21.15 -19.18
C GLY A 352 -6.41 22.27 -19.77
N VAL A 353 -5.12 22.20 -19.41
CA VAL A 353 -4.04 22.94 -20.07
C VAL A 353 -3.06 21.93 -20.65
N LEU A 354 -2.90 22.03 -21.97
CA LEU A 354 -1.99 21.27 -22.81
C LEU A 354 -0.51 21.62 -22.55
N ALA A 355 0.30 20.56 -22.47
CA ALA A 355 1.58 20.33 -23.14
C ALA A 355 2.61 21.47 -23.25
N LEU A 356 3.83 21.19 -22.74
CA LEU A 356 5.06 21.56 -23.44
C LEU A 356 6.10 20.45 -23.31
N VAL A 357 6.30 19.74 -24.42
CA VAL A 357 7.43 18.86 -24.73
C VAL A 357 8.55 19.73 -25.29
N VAL A 358 9.78 19.61 -24.76
CA VAL A 358 11.00 19.93 -25.52
C VAL A 358 12.03 18.82 -25.33
N LEU A 359 12.30 18.15 -26.44
CA LEU A 359 13.42 17.25 -26.71
C LEU A 359 14.76 17.99 -26.75
N GLY A 360 15.82 17.30 -26.34
CA GLY A 360 17.21 17.55 -26.74
C GLY A 360 18.19 17.12 -25.65
N GLY A 361 19.21 16.30 -25.86
CA GLY A 361 19.78 15.75 -27.07
C GLY A 361 21.19 15.24 -26.73
N LEU A 362 21.48 13.99 -27.08
CA LEU A 362 22.78 13.43 -27.47
C LEU A 362 24.03 14.31 -27.21
N LEU A 363 24.90 13.88 -26.29
CA LEU A 363 26.35 13.99 -26.50
C LEU A 363 27.06 12.64 -26.31
N ARG A 364 27.33 12.11 -27.49
CA ARG A 364 28.16 10.99 -27.91
C ARG A 364 29.63 11.18 -27.47
N ARG A 365 30.22 10.06 -27.01
CA ARG A 365 31.53 9.49 -27.41
C ARG A 365 32.88 10.09 -26.92
N ARG A 366 33.62 9.13 -26.33
CA ARG A 366 35.03 8.74 -26.59
C ARG A 366 36.14 9.55 -25.94
N ARG A 367 36.88 8.87 -25.06
CA ARG A 367 38.32 8.70 -25.23
C ARG A 367 38.76 7.27 -24.90
N ALA A 368 39.58 6.73 -25.78
CA ALA A 368 40.18 5.41 -25.72
C ALA A 368 41.67 5.52 -25.41
N ARG A 369 42.24 4.40 -24.93
CA ARG A 369 43.66 3.98 -24.91
C ARG A 369 44.56 4.60 -23.83
N ARG A 370 44.94 3.76 -22.85
CA ARG A 370 46.17 2.97 -22.92
C ARG A 370 45.94 1.59 -22.33
#